data_AF-G5A1Y5-F1
#
_entry.id   AF-G5A1Y5-F1
#
_cell.length_a   1.000
_cell.length_b   1.000
_cell.length_c   1.000
_cell.angle_alpha   90.00
_cell.angle_beta   90.00
_cell.angle_gamma   90.00
#
_symmetry.space_group_name_H-M   'P 1'
#
loop_
_entity.id
_entity.type
_entity.pdbx_description
1 polymer ?
#
loop_
_entity_poly.entity_id
_entity_poly.type
_entity_poly.pdbx_seq_one_letter_code
_entity_poly.pdbx_strand_id
1 'polypeptide(L)'
;MSVISIGLVLQVNGAVVKKTISNAAAVRICVCSDLVYMAVSIAVAALIKFPIPFGWVLMVGPYISIFSTNTALSIGISKLKQSPVLQKQLFTLLMIVLAQGLVAIAYPIFNAIFIRLSGITQTVFVFVMPMIKFTTKQIIASSAKSLHEYVGPTVVFSVDVFNVFYVAICMQMATSTTTALIFIASESFHVVLALRDIFHHQTAVLAGTRESWTLFHSEYVLLAEYIEFVLPVLYSLYLSALFHLPVAAYYPHTESLTEQKLAQTVASNLVFAAVEFVAFVGLVVVLKRKFRFSPLYQLALVLEAQFCTIQGHLIVWNFYILHLRLKHYGVDFDAPFT
;
A
#
# COMPACT_ATOMS: atom_id res chain seq x y z
N MET A 1 -2.99 -0.93 17.58
CA MET A 1 -2.38 0.31 17.05
C MET A 1 -0.87 0.39 17.22
N SER A 2 -0.28 -0.16 18.29
CA SER A 2 1.16 -0.04 18.55
C SER A 2 2.08 -0.49 17.42
N VAL A 3 1.71 -1.56 16.71
CA VAL A 3 2.50 -2.04 15.57
C VAL A 3 2.42 -1.08 14.37
N ILE A 4 1.27 -0.44 14.13
CA ILE A 4 1.10 0.59 13.09
C ILE A 4 1.90 1.83 13.45
N SER A 5 1.89 2.24 14.73
CA SER A 5 2.68 3.37 15.22
C SER A 5 4.18 3.14 14.98
N ILE A 6 4.68 1.92 15.21
CA ILE A 6 6.05 1.52 14.88
C ILE A 6 6.31 1.64 13.37
N GLY A 7 5.41 1.12 12.54
CA GLY A 7 5.53 1.19 11.09
C GLY A 7 5.60 2.64 10.59
N LEU A 8 4.75 3.53 11.09
CA LEU A 8 4.77 4.96 10.74
C LEU A 8 6.05 5.65 11.24
N VAL A 9 6.53 5.35 12.44
CA VAL A 9 7.80 5.89 12.94
C VAL A 9 8.99 5.45 12.07
N LEU A 10 9.00 4.21 11.59
CA LEU A 10 10.02 3.72 10.65
C LEU A 10 9.97 4.49 9.33
N GLN A 11 8.78 4.76 8.79
CA GLN A 11 8.61 5.58 7.58
C GLN A 11 9.13 7.01 7.80
N VAL A 12 8.79 7.64 8.93
CA VAL A 12 9.28 8.98 9.27
C VAL A 12 10.80 8.98 9.39
N ASN A 13 11.37 8.04 10.15
CA ASN A 13 12.82 7.93 10.34
C ASN A 13 13.61 7.65 9.07
N GLY A 14 13.01 6.91 8.12
CA GLY A 14 13.62 6.62 6.82
C GLY A 14 13.67 7.85 5.90
N ALA A 15 12.73 8.79 6.05
CA ALA A 15 12.56 9.92 5.14
C ALA A 15 13.06 11.27 5.69
N VAL A 16 13.14 11.45 7.01
CA VAL A 16 13.69 12.68 7.62
C VAL A 16 15.20 12.61 7.78
N VAL A 17 15.85 13.77 7.96
CA VAL A 17 17.30 13.84 8.22
C VAL A 17 17.70 12.88 9.34
N LYS A 18 18.75 12.07 9.09
CA LYS A 18 19.23 11.05 10.03
C LYS A 18 19.40 11.63 11.44
N LYS A 19 18.96 10.87 12.45
CA LYS A 19 18.99 11.22 13.88
C LYS A 19 18.08 12.39 14.31
N THR A 20 17.11 12.81 13.50
CA THR A 20 16.11 13.80 13.94
C THR A 20 15.26 13.28 15.11
N ILE A 21 14.85 12.01 15.06
CA ILE A 21 14.10 11.33 16.11
C ILE A 21 15.00 10.25 16.71
N SER A 22 15.21 10.28 18.03
CA SER A 22 15.96 9.23 18.74
C SER A 22 15.06 8.01 18.99
N ASN A 23 15.65 6.83 19.25
CA ASN A 23 14.88 5.63 19.59
C ASN A 23 13.95 5.84 20.80
N ALA A 24 14.40 6.61 21.79
CA ALA A 24 13.57 6.97 22.95
C ALA A 24 12.40 7.90 22.58
N ALA A 25 12.61 8.83 21.64
CA ALA A 25 11.52 9.67 21.11
C ALA A 25 10.54 8.85 20.25
N ALA A 26 11.04 7.93 19.44
CA ALA A 26 10.23 6.97 18.67
C ALA A 26 9.29 6.15 19.57
N VAL A 27 9.83 5.54 20.64
CA VAL A 27 9.02 4.78 21.61
C VAL A 27 7.95 5.67 22.25
N ARG A 28 8.31 6.90 22.61
CA ARG A 28 7.38 7.88 23.18
C ARG A 28 6.25 8.24 22.20
N ILE A 29 6.56 8.49 20.93
CA ILE A 29 5.56 8.78 19.89
C ILE A 29 4.58 7.62 19.79
N CYS A 30 5.06 6.38 19.75
CA CYS A 30 4.20 5.20 19.67
C CYS A 30 3.28 5.09 20.88
N VAL A 31 3.85 5.06 22.09
CA VAL A 31 3.08 4.89 23.34
C VAL A 31 2.07 6.01 23.53
N CYS A 32 2.46 7.28 23.34
CA CYS A 32 1.54 8.40 23.46
C CYS A 32 0.44 8.36 22.40
N SER A 33 0.76 8.02 21.15
CA SER A 33 -0.25 7.96 20.09
C SER A 33 -1.25 6.84 20.33
N ASP A 34 -0.80 5.68 20.80
CA ASP A 34 -1.66 4.55 21.11
C ASP A 34 -2.59 4.84 22.31
N LEU A 35 -2.04 5.43 23.39
CA LEU A 35 -2.84 5.76 24.58
C LEU A 35 -3.90 6.81 24.27
N VAL A 36 -3.52 7.88 23.56
CA VAL A 36 -4.47 8.93 23.15
C VAL A 36 -5.50 8.36 22.18
N TYR A 37 -5.08 7.56 21.20
CA TYR A 37 -6.01 6.90 20.27
C TYR A 37 -7.00 6.00 21.00
N MET A 38 -6.53 5.21 21.97
CA MET A 38 -7.38 4.34 22.77
C MET A 38 -8.40 5.15 23.57
N ALA A 39 -7.98 6.22 24.24
CA ALA A 39 -8.89 7.11 24.97
C ALA A 39 -9.95 7.75 24.05
N VAL A 40 -9.55 8.24 22.88
CA VAL A 40 -10.47 8.79 21.88
C VAL A 40 -11.43 7.72 21.37
N SER A 41 -10.95 6.50 21.12
CA SER A 41 -11.82 5.40 20.67
C SER A 41 -12.86 5.02 21.73
N ILE A 42 -12.49 5.01 23.02
CA ILE A 42 -13.43 4.75 24.13
C ILE A 42 -14.47 5.87 24.20
N ALA A 43 -14.04 7.14 24.08
CA ALA A 43 -14.96 8.27 24.08
C ALA A 43 -15.94 8.22 22.90
N VAL A 44 -15.46 7.92 21.69
CA VAL A 44 -16.32 7.77 20.50
C VAL A 44 -17.30 6.61 20.67
N ALA A 45 -16.83 5.46 21.19
CA ALA A 45 -17.70 4.32 21.47
C ALA A 45 -18.79 4.65 22.51
N ALA A 46 -18.47 5.45 23.53
CA ALA A 46 -19.41 5.90 24.54
C ALA A 46 -20.44 6.91 23.99
N LEU A 47 -20.06 7.73 23.00
CA LEU A 47 -20.92 8.76 22.41
C LEU A 47 -21.83 8.23 21.29
N ILE A 48 -21.33 7.33 20.45
CA ILE A 48 -22.07 6.82 19.29
C ILE A 48 -22.87 5.56 19.67
N LYS A 49 -22.14 4.49 19.97
CA LYS A 49 -22.56 3.15 20.42
C LYS A 49 -21.36 2.22 20.21
N PHE A 50 -21.25 1.19 21.03
CA PHE A 50 -20.27 0.12 20.85
C PHE A 50 -20.93 -1.08 20.17
N PRO A 51 -20.31 -1.71 19.16
CA PRO A 51 -19.04 -1.37 18.52
C PRO A 51 -19.13 -0.14 17.59
N ILE A 52 -18.01 0.58 17.41
CA ILE A 52 -17.97 1.78 16.55
C ILE A 52 -18.25 1.37 15.08
N PRO A 53 -19.29 1.92 14.43
CA PRO A 53 -19.61 1.61 13.04
C PRO A 53 -18.46 2.07 12.12
N PHE A 54 -17.99 1.18 11.25
CA PHE A 54 -16.82 1.41 10.41
C PHE A 54 -15.61 1.93 11.21
N GLY A 55 -15.41 1.41 12.44
CA GLY A 55 -14.49 1.99 13.40
C GLY A 55 -13.08 2.22 12.88
N TRP A 56 -12.59 1.35 11.99
CA TRP A 56 -11.29 1.55 11.35
C TRP A 56 -11.28 2.75 10.39
N VAL A 57 -12.25 2.83 9.48
CA VAL A 57 -12.41 3.94 8.52
C VAL A 57 -12.59 5.27 9.25
N LEU A 58 -13.47 5.30 10.25
CA LEU A 58 -13.77 6.51 11.02
C LEU A 58 -12.56 7.01 11.82
N MET A 59 -11.79 6.08 12.39
CA MET A 59 -10.69 6.42 13.30
C MET A 59 -9.34 6.65 12.60
N VAL A 60 -9.22 6.41 11.29
CA VAL A 60 -8.00 6.73 10.50
C VAL A 60 -7.63 8.22 10.62
N GLY A 61 -8.58 9.13 10.41
CA GLY A 61 -8.34 10.57 10.49
C GLY A 61 -7.86 11.04 11.87
N PRO A 62 -8.58 10.70 12.97
CA PRO A 62 -8.12 10.94 14.34
C PRO A 62 -6.73 10.37 14.60
N TYR A 63 -6.45 9.13 14.19
CA TYR A 63 -5.15 8.51 14.40
C TYR A 63 -4.01 9.26 13.70
N ILE A 64 -4.18 9.62 12.43
CA ILE A 64 -3.17 10.40 11.68
C ILE A 64 -2.91 11.74 12.36
N SER A 65 -3.95 12.40 12.86
CA SER A 65 -3.84 13.70 13.55
C SER A 65 -3.09 13.59 14.87
N ILE A 66 -3.41 12.56 15.67
CA ILE A 66 -2.74 12.25 16.95
C ILE A 66 -1.26 11.94 16.69
N PHE A 67 -0.98 11.03 15.76
CA PHE A 67 0.39 10.61 15.44
C PHE A 67 1.25 11.78 14.94
N SER A 68 0.70 12.61 14.05
CA SER A 68 1.38 13.78 13.49
C SER A 68 1.69 14.82 14.58
N THR A 69 0.74 15.06 15.47
CA THR A 69 0.92 15.99 16.60
C THR A 69 1.99 15.49 17.57
N ASN A 70 1.95 14.21 17.95
CA ASN A 70 2.95 13.61 18.84
C ASN A 70 4.34 13.59 18.21
N THR A 71 4.43 13.37 16.89
CA THR A 71 5.69 13.46 16.14
C THR A 71 6.24 14.87 16.15
N ALA A 72 5.41 15.89 15.88
CA ALA A 72 5.83 17.28 15.90
C ALA A 72 6.30 17.74 17.30
N LEU A 73 5.58 17.32 18.35
CA LEU A 73 5.95 17.60 19.74
C LEU A 73 7.26 16.91 20.14
N SER A 74 7.47 15.66 19.71
CA SER A 74 8.67 14.89 20.04
C SER A 74 9.93 15.40 19.35
N ILE A 75 9.81 15.95 18.13
CA ILE A 75 10.89 16.65 17.43
C ILE A 75 11.16 18.01 18.09
N GLY A 76 10.10 18.67 18.54
CA GLY A 76 10.13 19.98 19.18
C GLY A 76 9.81 21.10 18.19
N ILE A 77 8.80 21.91 18.54
CA ILE A 77 8.28 23.00 17.69
C ILE A 77 9.38 24.00 17.30
N SER A 78 10.32 24.29 18.21
CA SER A 78 11.44 25.19 17.94
C SER A 78 12.38 24.66 16.86
N LYS A 79 12.70 23.36 16.86
CA LYS A 79 13.53 22.73 15.82
C LYS A 79 12.82 22.70 14.47
N LEU A 80 11.51 22.46 14.48
CA LEU A 80 10.68 22.55 13.28
C LEU A 80 10.71 23.96 12.72
N LYS A 81 10.50 25.00 13.54
CA LYS A 81 10.54 26.40 13.10
C LYS A 81 11.90 26.82 12.53
N GLN A 82 12.99 26.24 13.04
CA GLN A 82 14.35 26.55 12.59
C GLN A 82 14.76 25.86 11.28
N SER A 83 14.16 24.70 10.96
CA SER A 83 14.54 23.90 9.78
C SER A 83 13.41 23.83 8.74
N PRO A 84 13.43 24.68 7.69
CA PRO A 84 12.43 24.63 6.62
C PRO A 84 12.48 23.30 5.83
N VAL A 85 13.65 22.67 5.77
CA VAL A 85 13.83 21.34 5.15
C VAL A 85 13.03 20.29 5.90
N LEU A 86 13.14 20.27 7.24
CA LEU A 86 12.42 19.31 8.07
C LEU A 86 10.90 19.52 8.03
N GLN A 87 10.44 20.78 8.00
CA GLN A 87 9.02 21.09 7.80
C GLN A 87 8.51 20.52 6.48
N LYS A 88 9.27 20.72 5.40
CA LYS A 88 8.92 20.21 4.07
C LYS A 88 8.88 18.67 4.05
N GLN A 89 9.85 18.00 4.67
CA GLN A 89 9.87 16.54 4.77
C GLN A 89 8.66 15.98 5.55
N LEU A 90 8.34 16.56 6.71
CA LEU A 90 7.18 16.12 7.51
C LEU A 90 5.84 16.43 6.82
N PHE A 91 5.74 17.59 6.16
CA PHE A 91 4.55 17.92 5.37
C PHE A 91 4.35 16.93 4.23
N THR A 92 5.42 16.59 3.51
CA THR A 92 5.38 15.56 2.46
C THR A 92 4.95 14.21 3.03
N LEU A 93 5.50 13.76 4.16
CA LEU A 93 5.11 12.51 4.82
C LEU A 93 3.64 12.51 5.25
N LEU A 94 3.16 13.63 5.78
CA LEU A 94 1.75 13.81 6.13
C LEU A 94 0.86 13.67 4.89
N MET A 95 1.22 14.30 3.77
CA MET A 95 0.47 14.17 2.51
C MET A 95 0.45 12.74 1.98
N ILE A 96 1.57 12.01 2.12
CA ILE A 96 1.64 10.58 1.74
C ILE A 96 0.68 9.76 2.61
N VAL A 97 0.76 9.90 3.93
CA VAL A 97 -0.10 9.15 4.88
C VAL A 97 -1.58 9.52 4.70
N LEU A 98 -1.90 10.78 4.39
CA LEU A 98 -3.27 11.20 4.07
C LEU A 98 -3.78 10.59 2.76
N ALA A 99 -2.95 10.55 1.71
CA ALA A 99 -3.30 9.91 0.45
C ALA A 99 -3.52 8.40 0.62
N GLN A 100 -2.65 7.74 1.39
CA GLN A 100 -2.82 6.34 1.79
C GLN A 100 -4.12 6.14 2.58
N GLY A 101 -4.42 7.01 3.56
CA GLY A 101 -5.65 6.97 4.33
C GLY A 101 -6.90 7.09 3.45
N LEU A 102 -6.92 8.02 2.49
CA LEU A 102 -8.02 8.20 1.56
C LEU A 102 -8.25 6.96 0.69
N VAL A 103 -7.16 6.39 0.17
CA VAL A 103 -7.18 5.11 -0.56
C VAL A 103 -7.76 3.99 0.30
N ALA A 104 -7.31 3.91 1.54
CA ALA A 104 -7.78 2.89 2.47
C ALA A 104 -9.29 2.98 2.76
N ILE A 105 -9.88 4.17 2.64
CA ILE A 105 -11.34 4.40 2.74
C ILE A 105 -12.06 4.14 1.41
N ALA A 106 -11.45 4.52 0.27
CA ALA A 106 -12.05 4.38 -1.05
C ALA A 106 -12.25 2.92 -1.46
N TYR A 107 -11.32 2.04 -1.10
CA TYR A 107 -11.34 0.66 -1.54
C TYR A 107 -12.43 -0.23 -0.89
N PRO A 108 -12.78 -0.09 0.40
CA PRO A 108 -14.00 -0.71 0.95
C PRO A 108 -15.27 -0.29 0.21
N ILE A 109 -15.38 0.99 -0.17
CA ILE A 109 -16.51 1.50 -0.97
C ILE A 109 -16.51 0.85 -2.36
N PHE A 110 -15.35 0.80 -3.01
CA PHE A 110 -15.16 0.09 -4.27
C PHE A 110 -15.59 -1.37 -4.15
N ASN A 111 -15.12 -2.08 -3.12
CA ASN A 111 -15.47 -3.48 -2.88
C ASN A 111 -16.97 -3.68 -2.68
N ALA A 112 -17.62 -2.82 -1.87
CA ALA A 112 -19.06 -2.86 -1.63
C ALA A 112 -19.89 -2.68 -2.90
N ILE A 113 -19.42 -1.85 -3.84
CA ILE A 113 -20.05 -1.69 -5.15
C ILE A 113 -19.74 -2.91 -6.03
N PHE A 114 -18.48 -3.35 -6.09
CA PHE A 114 -18.00 -4.44 -6.94
C PHE A 114 -18.77 -5.75 -6.70
N ILE A 115 -19.03 -6.10 -5.43
CA ILE A 115 -19.77 -7.33 -5.08
C ILE A 115 -21.26 -7.26 -5.43
N ARG A 116 -21.84 -6.06 -5.60
CA ARG A 116 -23.24 -5.86 -5.97
C ARG A 116 -23.47 -5.86 -7.48
N LEU A 117 -22.40 -5.65 -8.26
CA LEU A 117 -22.46 -5.69 -9.72
C LEU A 117 -22.34 -7.14 -10.23
N SER A 118 -22.91 -7.42 -11.40
CA SER A 118 -22.79 -8.71 -12.07
C SER A 118 -22.68 -8.55 -13.59
N GLY A 119 -22.08 -9.54 -14.27
CA GLY A 119 -21.94 -9.53 -15.72
C GLY A 119 -21.05 -8.39 -16.23
N ILE A 120 -21.50 -7.70 -17.29
CA ILE A 120 -20.70 -6.69 -18.00
C ILE A 120 -20.41 -5.48 -17.10
N THR A 121 -21.36 -5.07 -16.26
CA THR A 121 -21.17 -3.90 -15.38
C THR A 121 -20.07 -4.14 -14.35
N GLN A 122 -19.99 -5.35 -13.79
CA GLN A 122 -18.87 -5.74 -12.91
C GLN A 122 -17.53 -5.68 -13.65
N THR A 123 -17.48 -6.16 -14.91
CA THR A 123 -16.28 -6.13 -15.73
C THR A 123 -15.82 -4.72 -16.09
N VAL A 124 -16.74 -3.81 -16.45
CA VAL A 124 -16.38 -2.40 -16.72
C VAL A 124 -15.87 -1.71 -15.45
N PHE A 125 -16.44 -2.05 -14.30
CA PHE A 125 -16.05 -1.45 -13.02
C PHE A 125 -14.61 -1.82 -12.59
N VAL A 126 -14.03 -2.91 -13.13
CA VAL A 126 -12.62 -3.29 -12.91
C VAL A 126 -11.65 -2.15 -13.23
N PHE A 127 -11.92 -1.33 -14.25
CA PHE A 127 -11.04 -0.26 -14.68
C PHE A 127 -10.92 0.89 -13.68
N VAL A 128 -11.80 0.98 -12.68
CA VAL A 128 -11.71 2.00 -11.63
C VAL A 128 -10.49 1.77 -10.73
N MET A 129 -10.10 0.51 -10.48
CA MET A 129 -8.93 0.23 -9.63
C MET A 129 -7.62 0.78 -10.23
N PRO A 130 -7.30 0.53 -11.51
CA PRO A 130 -6.18 1.20 -12.17
C PRO A 130 -6.24 2.74 -12.12
N MET A 131 -7.44 3.34 -12.23
CA MET A 131 -7.60 4.79 -12.12
C MET A 131 -7.29 5.31 -10.72
N ILE A 132 -7.73 4.61 -9.67
CA ILE A 132 -7.40 4.94 -8.28
C ILE A 132 -5.88 4.81 -8.07
N LYS A 133 -5.28 3.70 -8.52
CA LYS A 133 -3.83 3.44 -8.46
C LYS A 133 -3.04 4.57 -9.13
N PHE A 134 -3.38 4.91 -10.37
CA PHE A 134 -2.73 5.97 -11.14
C PHE A 134 -2.85 7.34 -10.47
N THR A 135 -4.06 7.72 -10.05
CA THR A 135 -4.32 9.01 -9.41
C THR A 135 -3.53 9.13 -8.10
N THR A 136 -3.49 8.07 -7.30
CA THR A 136 -2.76 8.04 -6.03
C THR A 136 -1.25 8.15 -6.27
N LYS A 137 -0.72 7.40 -7.23
CA LYS A 137 0.69 7.49 -7.64
C LYS A 137 1.06 8.92 -8.01
N GLN A 138 0.21 9.61 -8.77
CA GLN A 138 0.47 10.99 -9.18
C GLN A 138 0.46 11.98 -8.00
N ILE A 139 -0.49 11.83 -7.08
CA ILE A 139 -0.57 12.67 -5.86
C ILE A 139 0.68 12.46 -4.98
N ILE A 140 1.04 11.20 -4.72
CA ILE A 140 2.18 10.85 -3.89
C ILE A 140 3.49 11.26 -4.56
N ALA A 141 3.67 10.99 -5.85
CA ALA A 141 4.88 11.38 -6.60
C ALA A 141 5.05 12.90 -6.63
N SER A 142 3.97 13.66 -6.84
CA SER A 142 4.00 15.13 -6.80
C SER A 142 4.40 15.67 -5.42
N SER A 143 3.85 15.07 -4.36
CA SER A 143 4.13 15.46 -2.97
C SER A 143 5.54 15.06 -2.51
N ALA A 144 6.02 13.92 -3.01
CA ALA A 144 7.30 13.33 -2.65
C ALA A 144 8.50 13.96 -3.37
N LYS A 145 8.31 14.86 -4.36
CA LYS A 145 9.42 15.55 -5.07
C LYS A 145 10.49 16.14 -4.14
N SER A 146 10.09 16.54 -2.92
CA SER A 146 10.99 17.07 -1.89
C SER A 146 11.98 16.05 -1.32
N LEU A 147 11.70 14.76 -1.47
CA LEU A 147 12.50 13.65 -0.96
C LEU A 147 13.59 13.19 -1.95
N HIS A 148 13.69 13.78 -3.15
CA HIS A 148 14.69 13.59 -4.23
C HIS A 148 15.19 12.15 -4.53
N GLU A 149 15.79 11.43 -3.59
CA GLU A 149 16.29 10.06 -3.73
C GLU A 149 15.27 8.98 -3.37
N TYR A 150 14.21 9.31 -2.63
CA TYR A 150 13.29 8.32 -2.03
C TYR A 150 11.93 8.23 -2.71
N VAL A 151 11.69 9.03 -3.76
CA VAL A 151 10.36 9.20 -4.37
C VAL A 151 9.83 7.91 -4.97
N GLY A 152 10.66 7.19 -5.74
CA GLY A 152 10.27 5.98 -6.45
C GLY A 152 9.82 4.88 -5.49
N PRO A 153 10.70 4.43 -4.57
CA PRO A 153 10.34 3.43 -3.56
C PRO A 153 9.14 3.85 -2.71
N THR A 154 9.09 5.10 -2.27
CA THR A 154 7.95 5.58 -1.45
C THR A 154 6.63 5.47 -2.20
N VAL A 155 6.57 5.87 -3.47
CA VAL A 155 5.36 5.76 -4.29
C VAL A 155 4.96 4.29 -4.47
N VAL A 156 5.90 3.42 -4.84
CA VAL A 156 5.64 2.00 -5.08
C VAL A 156 5.15 1.31 -3.81
N PHE A 157 5.87 1.44 -2.69
CA PHE A 157 5.49 0.78 -1.44
C PHE A 157 4.24 1.39 -0.78
N SER A 158 3.92 2.65 -1.08
CA SER A 158 2.68 3.29 -0.62
C SER A 158 1.45 2.78 -1.37
N VAL A 159 1.55 2.64 -2.69
CA VAL A 159 0.37 2.38 -3.53
C VAL A 159 0.27 0.92 -3.96
N ASP A 160 1.36 0.34 -4.47
CA ASP A 160 1.31 -0.97 -5.13
C ASP A 160 1.12 -2.11 -4.14
N VAL A 161 1.75 -2.00 -2.95
CA VAL A 161 1.54 -3.00 -1.87
C VAL A 161 0.07 -3.14 -1.55
N PHE A 162 -0.60 -2.02 -1.28
CA PHE A 162 -2.01 -2.00 -0.94
C PHE A 162 -2.89 -2.44 -2.11
N ASN A 163 -2.63 -1.93 -3.31
CA ASN A 163 -3.36 -2.29 -4.51
C ASN A 163 -3.33 -3.80 -4.74
N VAL A 164 -2.16 -4.44 -4.64
CA VAL A 164 -2.02 -5.90 -4.86
C VAL A 164 -2.88 -6.71 -3.89
N PHE A 165 -2.92 -6.36 -2.61
CA PHE A 165 -3.80 -7.06 -1.66
C PHE A 165 -5.28 -6.89 -2.02
N TYR A 166 -5.68 -5.72 -2.50
CA TYR A 166 -7.05 -5.49 -2.93
C TYR A 166 -7.41 -6.18 -4.24
N VAL A 167 -6.50 -6.19 -5.20
CA VAL A 167 -6.62 -6.98 -6.43
C VAL A 167 -6.89 -8.44 -6.08
N ALA A 168 -6.12 -9.01 -5.15
CA ALA A 168 -6.31 -10.40 -4.70
C ALA A 168 -7.69 -10.61 -4.04
N ILE A 169 -8.19 -9.65 -3.27
CA ILE A 169 -9.54 -9.71 -2.68
C ILE A 169 -10.61 -9.63 -3.78
N CYS A 170 -10.48 -8.72 -4.75
CA CYS A 170 -11.43 -8.60 -5.85
C CYS A 170 -11.44 -9.85 -6.74
N MET A 171 -10.30 -10.48 -6.97
CA MET A 171 -10.22 -11.77 -7.67
C MET A 171 -10.94 -12.88 -6.90
N GLN A 172 -10.80 -12.92 -5.57
CA GLN A 172 -11.51 -13.87 -4.71
C GLN A 172 -13.04 -13.67 -4.75
N MET A 173 -13.48 -12.43 -4.86
CA MET A 173 -14.90 -12.05 -4.86
C MET A 173 -15.53 -12.01 -6.26
N ALA A 174 -14.73 -12.06 -7.32
CA ALA A 174 -15.20 -12.02 -8.69
C ALA A 174 -16.11 -13.21 -8.99
N THR A 175 -17.23 -12.94 -9.67
CA THR A 175 -18.22 -13.97 -9.99
C THR A 175 -17.82 -14.83 -11.18
N SER A 176 -16.91 -14.34 -12.04
CA SER A 176 -16.45 -15.03 -13.23
C SER A 176 -14.92 -15.03 -13.36
N THR A 177 -14.36 -16.14 -13.84
CA THR A 177 -12.94 -16.25 -14.21
C THR A 177 -12.55 -15.21 -15.27
N THR A 178 -13.46 -14.86 -16.18
CA THR A 178 -13.23 -13.84 -17.21
C THR A 178 -12.97 -12.47 -16.60
N THR A 179 -13.75 -12.07 -15.59
CA THR A 179 -13.56 -10.79 -14.90
C THR A 179 -12.20 -10.74 -14.19
N ALA A 180 -11.77 -11.84 -13.57
CA ALA A 180 -10.45 -11.94 -12.98
C ALA A 180 -9.33 -11.85 -14.05
N LEU A 181 -9.47 -12.55 -15.19
CA LEU A 181 -8.50 -12.46 -16.29
C LEU A 181 -8.40 -11.05 -16.90
N ILE A 182 -9.52 -10.34 -17.03
CA ILE A 182 -9.53 -8.94 -17.49
C ILE A 182 -8.84 -8.04 -16.46
N PHE A 183 -9.01 -8.31 -15.17
CA PHE A 183 -8.30 -7.63 -14.09
C PHE A 183 -6.78 -7.77 -14.26
N ILE A 184 -6.32 -9.00 -14.43
CA ILE A 184 -4.90 -9.33 -14.68
C ILE A 184 -4.41 -8.58 -15.92
N ALA A 185 -5.11 -8.72 -17.04
CA ALA A 185 -4.73 -8.09 -18.30
C ALA A 185 -4.67 -6.55 -18.21
N SER A 186 -5.61 -5.95 -17.47
CA SER A 186 -5.63 -4.50 -17.24
C SER A 186 -4.41 -4.04 -16.45
N GLU A 187 -4.03 -4.74 -15.37
CA GLU A 187 -2.83 -4.39 -14.59
C GLU A 187 -1.56 -4.58 -15.42
N SER A 188 -1.40 -5.72 -16.11
CA SER A 188 -0.22 -5.98 -16.95
C SER A 188 -0.11 -5.00 -18.14
N PHE A 189 -1.22 -4.45 -18.63
CA PHE A 189 -1.19 -3.41 -19.68
C PHE A 189 -0.51 -2.12 -19.22
N HIS A 190 -0.64 -1.75 -17.94
CA HIS A 190 0.01 -0.55 -17.40
C HIS A 190 1.54 -0.69 -17.39
N VAL A 191 2.06 -1.91 -17.21
CA VAL A 191 3.48 -2.22 -17.30
C VAL A 191 4.03 -1.93 -18.69
N VAL A 192 3.29 -2.35 -19.72
CA VAL A 192 3.64 -2.10 -21.14
C VAL A 192 3.65 -0.60 -21.43
N LEU A 193 2.68 0.15 -20.89
CA LEU A 193 2.66 1.61 -21.03
C LEU A 193 3.85 2.27 -20.32
N ALA A 194 4.18 1.85 -19.09
CA ALA A 194 5.33 2.37 -18.35
C ALA A 194 6.65 2.08 -19.09
N LEU A 195 6.79 0.89 -19.65
CA LEU A 195 7.90 0.53 -20.52
C LEU A 195 7.96 1.45 -21.75
N ARG A 196 6.84 1.61 -22.48
CA ARG A 196 6.78 2.49 -23.65
C ARG A 196 7.17 3.92 -23.30
N ASP A 197 6.76 4.42 -22.14
CA ASP A 197 7.14 5.75 -21.66
C ASP A 197 8.65 5.87 -21.42
N ILE A 198 9.27 4.90 -20.73
CA ILE A 198 10.74 4.83 -20.57
C ILE A 198 11.44 4.86 -21.94
N PHE A 199 10.93 4.12 -22.92
CA PHE A 199 11.54 4.07 -24.26
C PHE A 199 11.33 5.36 -25.06
N HIS A 200 10.15 5.98 -24.97
CA HIS A 200 9.80 7.16 -25.75
C HIS A 200 10.47 8.43 -25.19
N HIS A 201 10.51 8.60 -23.87
CA HIS A 201 11.19 9.74 -23.23
C HIS A 201 12.72 9.70 -23.36
N GLN A 202 13.30 8.53 -23.63
CA GLN A 202 14.72 8.46 -23.98
C GLN A 202 15.09 9.18 -25.27
N THR A 203 14.16 9.32 -26.21
CA THR A 203 14.39 9.99 -27.49
C THR A 203 14.33 11.52 -27.39
N ALA A 204 13.79 12.07 -26.31
CA ALA A 204 13.43 13.50 -26.21
C ALA A 204 14.26 14.33 -25.20
N VAL A 205 15.11 13.72 -24.37
CA VAL A 205 15.82 14.41 -23.26
C VAL A 205 17.30 14.65 -23.58
N LEU A 206 17.80 15.85 -23.24
CA LEU A 206 19.22 16.25 -23.34
C LEU A 206 20.14 15.23 -22.65
N ALA A 207 21.29 14.94 -23.26
CA ALA A 207 22.17 13.83 -22.89
C ALA A 207 22.57 13.77 -21.40
N GLY A 208 22.73 14.92 -20.72
CA GLY A 208 23.19 14.99 -19.32
C GLY A 208 22.13 14.67 -18.27
N THR A 209 20.84 14.92 -18.52
CA THR A 209 19.74 14.55 -17.59
C THR A 209 19.12 13.20 -17.92
N ARG A 210 19.34 12.70 -19.15
CA ARG A 210 18.77 11.45 -19.66
C ARG A 210 19.14 10.23 -18.81
N GLU A 211 20.41 10.07 -18.45
CA GLU A 211 20.89 8.87 -17.76
C GLU A 211 20.27 8.74 -16.36
N SER A 212 20.30 9.83 -15.58
CA SER A 212 19.73 9.88 -14.23
C SER A 212 18.22 9.60 -14.22
N TRP A 213 17.46 10.22 -15.12
CA TRP A 213 16.01 9.99 -15.24
C TRP A 213 15.67 8.55 -15.61
N THR A 214 16.38 7.99 -16.59
CA THR A 214 16.09 6.63 -17.06
C THR A 214 16.41 5.57 -16.01
N LEU A 215 17.47 5.78 -15.23
CA LEU A 215 17.87 4.87 -14.18
C LEU A 215 16.85 4.90 -13.03
N PHE A 216 16.42 6.10 -12.61
CA PHE A 216 15.37 6.28 -11.60
C PHE A 216 14.02 5.68 -12.03
N HIS A 217 13.61 5.90 -13.29
CA HIS A 217 12.34 5.34 -13.77
C HIS A 217 12.42 3.82 -13.95
N SER A 218 13.58 3.29 -14.35
CA SER A 218 13.80 1.83 -14.41
C SER A 218 13.76 1.19 -13.03
N GLU A 219 14.30 1.85 -12.01
CA GLU A 219 14.22 1.43 -10.61
C GLU A 219 12.78 1.33 -10.13
N TYR A 220 12.02 2.40 -10.37
CA TYR A 220 10.62 2.50 -10.01
C TYR A 220 9.79 1.38 -10.62
N VAL A 221 9.91 1.14 -11.94
CA VAL A 221 9.14 0.09 -12.62
C VAL A 221 9.59 -1.30 -12.15
N LEU A 222 10.90 -1.56 -12.01
CA LEU A 222 11.39 -2.84 -11.49
C LEU A 222 10.85 -3.17 -10.10
N LEU A 223 10.78 -2.17 -9.23
CA LEU A 223 10.29 -2.32 -7.87
C LEU A 223 8.78 -2.59 -7.84
N ALA A 224 8.01 -1.91 -8.70
CA ALA A 224 6.57 -2.13 -8.83
C ALA A 224 6.29 -3.58 -9.28
N GLU A 225 6.90 -4.02 -10.38
CA GLU A 225 6.78 -5.40 -10.88
C GLU A 225 7.18 -6.43 -9.82
N TYR A 226 8.27 -6.18 -9.10
CA TYR A 226 8.74 -7.06 -8.04
C TYR A 226 7.67 -7.26 -6.95
N ILE A 227 7.03 -6.18 -6.50
CA ILE A 227 5.97 -6.27 -5.50
C ILE A 227 4.72 -6.97 -6.07
N GLU A 228 4.38 -6.69 -7.32
CA GLU A 228 3.18 -7.20 -7.98
C GLU A 228 3.21 -8.72 -8.18
N PHE A 229 4.37 -9.37 -8.32
CA PHE A 229 4.45 -10.83 -8.33
C PHE A 229 4.77 -11.46 -6.96
N VAL A 230 5.55 -10.80 -6.09
CA VAL A 230 5.95 -11.38 -4.79
C VAL A 230 4.78 -11.37 -3.80
N LEU A 231 4.03 -10.27 -3.70
CA LEU A 231 2.95 -10.16 -2.72
C LEU A 231 1.79 -11.12 -2.94
N PRO A 232 1.31 -11.42 -4.16
CA PRO A 232 0.25 -12.42 -4.34
C PRO A 232 0.68 -13.83 -3.92
N VAL A 233 1.97 -14.17 -4.10
CA VAL A 233 2.53 -15.45 -3.62
C VAL A 233 2.52 -15.47 -2.09
N LEU A 234 3.05 -14.43 -1.45
CA LEU A 234 3.04 -14.30 0.01
C LEU A 234 1.63 -14.30 0.59
N TYR A 235 0.71 -13.59 -0.06
CA TYR A 235 -0.70 -13.55 0.33
C TYR A 235 -1.39 -14.90 0.18
N SER A 236 -1.07 -15.66 -0.88
CA SER A 236 -1.62 -17.01 -1.07
C SER A 236 -1.12 -17.97 0.02
N LEU A 237 0.18 -17.93 0.34
CA LEU A 237 0.74 -18.70 1.46
C LEU A 237 0.09 -18.31 2.79
N TYR A 238 -0.07 -17.01 3.03
CA TYR A 238 -0.77 -16.49 4.20
C TYR A 238 -2.20 -17.01 4.29
N LEU A 239 -2.96 -16.96 3.19
CA LEU A 239 -4.36 -17.39 3.16
C LEU A 239 -4.50 -18.89 3.41
N SER A 240 -3.62 -19.70 2.81
CA SER A 240 -3.57 -21.15 3.07
C SER A 240 -3.25 -21.47 4.52
N ALA A 241 -2.28 -20.76 5.12
CA ALA A 241 -1.96 -20.92 6.54
C ALA A 241 -3.11 -20.48 7.45
N LEU A 242 -3.71 -19.32 7.16
CA LEU A 242 -4.84 -18.78 7.92
C LEU A 242 -6.02 -19.74 7.95
N PHE A 243 -6.33 -20.39 6.82
CA PHE A 243 -7.46 -21.32 6.70
C PHE A 243 -7.41 -22.49 7.70
N HIS A 244 -6.21 -22.97 8.03
CA HIS A 244 -6.03 -24.07 8.99
C HIS A 244 -5.95 -23.61 10.45
N LEU A 245 -5.92 -22.30 10.72
CA LEU A 245 -5.85 -21.76 12.07
C LEU A 245 -7.25 -21.52 12.66
N PRO A 246 -7.44 -21.70 13.98
CA PRO A 246 -8.73 -21.48 14.63
C PRO A 246 -9.20 -20.02 14.54
N VAL A 247 -8.28 -19.07 14.30
CA VAL A 247 -8.60 -17.65 14.13
C VAL A 247 -9.35 -17.35 12.83
N ALA A 248 -9.37 -18.29 11.86
CA ALA A 248 -10.07 -18.14 10.58
C ALA A 248 -11.57 -17.79 10.74
N ALA A 249 -12.20 -18.25 11.84
CA ALA A 249 -13.60 -18.01 12.14
C ALA A 249 -13.94 -16.52 12.38
N TYR A 250 -12.95 -15.67 12.71
CA TYR A 250 -13.17 -14.24 12.99
C TYR A 250 -13.09 -13.34 11.75
N TYR A 251 -12.67 -13.90 10.62
CA TYR A 251 -12.56 -13.21 9.34
C TYR A 251 -13.74 -13.65 8.45
N PRO A 252 -14.69 -12.76 8.09
CA PRO A 252 -15.91 -13.12 7.35
C PRO A 252 -15.65 -13.83 6.02
N HIS A 253 -14.52 -13.49 5.37
CA HIS A 253 -14.12 -14.09 4.10
C HIS A 253 -13.52 -15.48 4.23
N THR A 254 -12.97 -15.87 5.39
CA THR A 254 -12.52 -17.25 5.64
C THR A 254 -13.57 -18.08 6.38
N GLU A 255 -14.45 -17.47 7.16
CA GLU A 255 -15.59 -18.12 7.83
C GLU A 255 -16.51 -18.84 6.82
N SER A 256 -16.71 -18.23 5.65
CA SER A 256 -17.57 -18.77 4.57
C SER A 256 -16.80 -19.49 3.46
N LEU A 257 -15.49 -19.68 3.60
CA LEU A 257 -14.64 -20.20 2.54
C LEU A 257 -14.65 -21.74 2.54
N THR A 258 -15.12 -22.35 1.46
CA THR A 258 -14.97 -23.80 1.24
C THR A 258 -13.56 -24.12 0.73
N GLU A 259 -13.06 -25.34 0.98
CA GLU A 259 -11.76 -25.81 0.45
C GLU A 259 -11.65 -25.62 -1.07
N GLN A 260 -12.71 -25.90 -1.81
CA GLN A 260 -12.75 -25.69 -3.27
C GLN A 260 -12.57 -24.21 -3.65
N LYS A 261 -13.22 -23.30 -2.92
CA LYS A 261 -13.13 -21.86 -3.17
C LYS A 261 -11.78 -21.29 -2.76
N LEU A 262 -11.17 -21.84 -1.70
CA LEU A 262 -9.79 -21.57 -1.33
C LEU A 262 -8.83 -21.97 -2.45
N ALA A 263 -8.93 -23.21 -2.94
CA ALA A 263 -8.09 -23.72 -4.02
C ALA A 263 -8.23 -22.87 -5.29
N GLN A 264 -9.46 -22.47 -5.65
CA GLN A 264 -9.71 -21.58 -6.79
C GLN A 264 -9.09 -20.18 -6.59
N THR A 265 -9.19 -19.61 -5.37
CA THR A 265 -8.62 -18.30 -5.05
C THR A 265 -7.09 -18.35 -5.14
N VAL A 266 -6.48 -19.37 -4.52
CA VAL A 266 -5.02 -19.58 -4.56
C VAL A 266 -4.57 -19.79 -6.01
N ALA A 267 -5.27 -20.59 -6.80
CA ALA A 267 -4.95 -20.80 -8.20
C ALA A 267 -5.01 -19.48 -9.00
N SER A 268 -6.05 -18.67 -8.82
CA SER A 268 -6.17 -17.36 -9.49
C SER A 268 -5.02 -16.43 -9.11
N ASN A 269 -4.67 -16.35 -7.82
CA ASN A 269 -3.57 -15.51 -7.36
C ASN A 269 -2.21 -15.99 -7.89
N LEU A 270 -2.00 -17.31 -7.99
CA LEU A 270 -0.78 -17.87 -8.55
C LEU A 270 -0.68 -17.66 -10.06
N VAL A 271 -1.80 -17.71 -10.79
CA VAL A 271 -1.85 -17.34 -12.21
C VAL A 271 -1.50 -15.86 -12.39
N PHE A 272 -2.07 -14.97 -11.57
CA PHE A 272 -1.69 -13.55 -11.58
C PHE A 272 -0.20 -13.36 -11.29
N ALA A 273 0.32 -13.99 -10.23
CA ALA A 273 1.75 -13.93 -9.90
C ALA A 273 2.63 -14.46 -11.03
N ALA A 274 2.21 -15.50 -11.75
CA ALA A 274 2.97 -16.04 -12.87
C ALA A 274 3.02 -15.07 -14.06
N VAL A 275 1.91 -14.40 -14.36
CA VAL A 275 1.86 -13.36 -15.42
C VAL A 275 2.80 -12.21 -15.07
N GLU A 276 2.71 -11.69 -13.84
CA GLU A 276 3.57 -10.60 -13.39
C GLU A 276 5.04 -11.04 -13.26
N PHE A 277 5.33 -12.29 -12.91
CA PHE A 277 6.69 -12.82 -12.92
C PHE A 277 7.28 -12.85 -14.34
N VAL A 278 6.49 -13.25 -15.35
CA VAL A 278 6.92 -13.20 -16.75
C VAL A 278 7.17 -11.76 -17.20
N ALA A 279 6.30 -10.82 -16.80
CA ALA A 279 6.48 -9.39 -17.06
C ALA A 279 7.78 -8.86 -16.42
N PHE A 280 8.03 -9.20 -15.14
CA PHE A 280 9.25 -8.87 -14.42
C PHE A 280 10.51 -9.42 -15.10
N VAL A 281 10.51 -10.71 -15.48
CA VAL A 281 11.65 -11.32 -16.18
C VAL A 281 11.87 -10.64 -17.53
N GLY A 282 10.80 -10.36 -18.28
CA GLY A 282 10.84 -9.61 -19.53
C GLY A 282 11.49 -8.23 -19.34
N LEU A 283 11.05 -7.48 -18.32
CA LEU A 283 11.60 -6.19 -17.94
C LEU A 283 13.10 -6.29 -17.62
N VAL A 284 13.51 -7.25 -16.78
CA VAL A 284 14.93 -7.46 -16.43
C VAL A 284 15.76 -7.77 -17.68
N VAL A 285 15.28 -8.61 -18.59
CA VAL A 285 15.98 -8.94 -19.85
C VAL A 285 16.13 -7.70 -20.73
N VAL A 286 15.05 -6.93 -20.88
CA VAL A 286 15.04 -5.70 -21.70
C VAL A 286 15.99 -4.65 -21.12
N LEU A 287 15.94 -4.41 -19.81
CA LEU A 287 16.82 -3.45 -19.13
C LEU A 287 18.29 -3.89 -19.19
N LYS A 288 18.58 -5.17 -18.96
CA LYS A 288 19.94 -5.71 -19.04
C LYS A 288 20.53 -5.57 -20.44
N ARG A 289 19.75 -5.89 -21.49
CA ARG A 289 20.19 -5.73 -22.89
C ARG A 289 20.47 -4.27 -23.25
N LYS A 290 19.69 -3.35 -22.70
CA LYS A 290 19.75 -1.92 -23.04
C LYS A 290 20.85 -1.17 -22.28
N PHE A 291 20.93 -1.37 -20.97
CA PHE A 291 21.80 -0.57 -20.10
C PHE A 291 23.09 -1.29 -19.68
N ARG A 292 23.26 -2.58 -20.01
CA ARG A 292 24.47 -3.38 -19.74
C ARG A 292 24.89 -3.53 -18.26
N PHE A 293 24.13 -3.01 -17.30
CA PHE A 293 24.26 -3.32 -15.88
C PHE A 293 23.26 -4.41 -15.45
N SER A 294 23.44 -4.97 -14.24
CA SER A 294 22.52 -5.96 -13.67
C SER A 294 21.32 -5.28 -12.99
N PRO A 295 20.10 -5.33 -13.55
CA PRO A 295 18.93 -4.66 -12.95
C PRO A 295 18.55 -5.27 -11.60
N LEU A 296 18.82 -6.57 -11.41
CA LEU A 296 18.60 -7.27 -10.14
C LEU A 296 19.52 -6.75 -9.03
N TYR A 297 20.75 -6.33 -9.37
CA TYR A 297 21.66 -5.74 -8.39
C TYR A 297 21.15 -4.37 -7.93
N GLN A 298 20.66 -3.55 -8.85
CA GLN A 298 20.03 -2.27 -8.51
C GLN A 298 18.79 -2.49 -7.63
N LEU A 299 17.94 -3.45 -7.98
CA LEU A 299 16.77 -3.80 -7.17
C LEU A 299 17.18 -4.22 -5.74
N ALA A 300 18.17 -5.11 -5.60
CA ALA A 300 18.67 -5.54 -4.30
C ALA A 300 19.21 -4.37 -3.47
N LEU A 301 19.98 -3.48 -4.11
CA LEU A 301 20.52 -2.28 -3.47
C LEU A 301 19.42 -1.36 -2.95
N VAL A 302 18.33 -1.19 -3.69
CA VAL A 302 17.19 -0.35 -3.28
C VAL A 302 16.43 -0.97 -2.12
N LEU A 303 16.20 -2.28 -2.17
CA LEU A 303 15.57 -3.02 -1.08
C LEU A 303 16.40 -2.95 0.21
N GLU A 304 17.73 -3.02 0.09
CA GLU A 304 18.65 -2.89 1.22
C GLU A 304 18.69 -1.45 1.75
N ALA A 305 18.88 -0.46 0.87
CA ALA A 305 18.98 0.94 1.24
C ALA A 305 17.70 1.46 1.90
N GLN A 306 16.55 0.96 1.47
CA GLN A 306 15.22 1.41 1.93
C GLN A 306 14.55 0.46 2.92
N PHE A 307 15.29 -0.51 3.46
CA PHE A 307 14.72 -1.59 4.27
C PHE A 307 13.77 -1.10 5.38
N CYS A 308 14.17 -0.09 6.16
CA CYS A 308 13.33 0.47 7.22
C CYS A 308 12.02 1.07 6.71
N THR A 309 12.08 1.85 5.62
CA THR A 309 10.92 2.47 4.99
C THR A 309 9.98 1.40 4.44
N ILE A 310 10.54 0.37 3.78
CA ILE A 310 9.79 -0.76 3.22
C ILE A 310 9.07 -1.53 4.33
N GLN A 311 9.79 -1.90 5.39
CA GLN A 311 9.22 -2.56 6.54
C GLN A 311 8.10 -1.73 7.17
N GLY A 312 8.31 -0.40 7.28
CA GLY A 312 7.29 0.51 7.78
C GLY A 312 6.00 0.49 6.95
N HIS A 313 6.10 0.46 5.62
CA HIS A 313 4.94 0.35 4.73
C HIS A 313 4.26 -1.01 4.83
N LEU A 314 5.04 -2.10 4.80
CA LEU A 314 4.51 -3.46 4.92
C LEU A 314 3.79 -3.66 6.26
N ILE A 315 4.36 -3.18 7.36
CA ILE A 315 3.73 -3.25 8.68
C ILE A 315 2.39 -2.50 8.68
N VAL A 316 2.37 -1.24 8.24
CA VAL A 316 1.14 -0.44 8.24
C VAL A 316 0.06 -1.11 7.39
N TRP A 317 0.41 -1.56 6.17
CA TRP A 317 -0.57 -2.15 5.26
C TRP A 317 -1.06 -3.52 5.68
N ASN A 318 -0.18 -4.41 6.13
CA ASN A 318 -0.60 -5.73 6.61
C ASN A 318 -1.57 -5.59 7.78
N PHE A 319 -1.25 -4.75 8.77
CA PHE A 319 -2.15 -4.55 9.89
C PHE A 319 -3.45 -3.87 9.47
N TYR A 320 -3.39 -2.88 8.58
CA TYR A 320 -4.60 -2.23 8.06
C TYR A 320 -5.55 -3.23 7.38
N ILE A 321 -5.05 -4.03 6.43
CA ILE A 321 -5.85 -4.96 5.64
C ILE A 321 -6.41 -6.09 6.50
N LEU A 322 -5.65 -6.58 7.47
CA LEU A 322 -6.14 -7.58 8.41
C LEU A 322 -7.25 -7.02 9.31
N HIS A 323 -7.08 -5.80 9.85
CA HIS A 323 -8.06 -5.18 10.73
C HIS A 323 -9.35 -4.79 10.01
N LEU A 324 -9.23 -4.30 8.78
CA LEU A 324 -10.38 -4.00 7.94
C LEU A 324 -11.24 -5.25 7.71
N ARG A 325 -10.68 -6.46 7.72
CA ARG A 325 -11.43 -7.71 7.44
C ARG A 325 -11.98 -8.39 8.68
N LEU A 326 -11.92 -7.78 9.86
CA LEU A 326 -12.49 -8.34 11.08
C LEU A 326 -13.96 -7.96 11.22
N LYS A 327 -14.81 -8.95 11.50
CA LYS A 327 -16.28 -8.79 11.67
C LYS A 327 -16.63 -7.70 12.70
N HIS A 328 -15.83 -7.60 13.75
CA HIS A 328 -16.00 -6.65 14.86
C HIS A 328 -15.75 -5.18 14.51
N TYR A 329 -15.17 -4.87 13.33
CA TYR A 329 -14.94 -3.49 12.88
C TYR A 329 -16.02 -2.95 11.92
N GLY A 330 -17.17 -3.62 11.84
CA GLY A 330 -18.38 -3.09 11.20
C GLY A 330 -18.36 -3.11 9.67
N VAL A 331 -17.74 -4.13 9.07
CA VAL A 331 -17.70 -4.35 7.60
C VAL A 331 -19.03 -4.90 7.06
N ASP A 332 -19.89 -5.35 7.96
CA ASP A 332 -21.18 -5.92 7.61
C ASP A 332 -22.20 -4.78 7.45
N PHE A 333 -22.56 -4.49 6.19
CA PHE A 333 -23.54 -3.45 5.83
C PHE A 333 -24.97 -3.81 6.26
N ASP A 334 -25.21 -5.09 6.59
CA ASP A 334 -26.50 -5.62 7.03
C ASP A 334 -26.50 -5.98 8.53
N ALA A 335 -25.40 -5.73 9.25
CA ALA A 335 -25.35 -6.01 10.68
C ALA A 335 -26.34 -5.11 11.44
N PRO A 336 -27.26 -5.70 12.23
CA PRO A 336 -28.02 -4.93 13.18
C PRO A 336 -27.04 -4.50 14.27
N PHE A 337 -26.59 -3.26 14.22
CA PHE A 337 -26.01 -2.60 15.39
C PHE A 337 -27.13 -2.46 16.42
N THR A 338 -27.40 -3.54 17.16
CA THR A 338 -28.38 -3.59 18.26
C THR A 338 -27.91 -2.68 19.39
#